data_AF-A0A919VQB5-F1
#
_entry.id   AF-A0A919VQB5-F1
#
_cell.length_a   1.000
_cell.length_b   1.000
_cell.length_c   1.000
_cell.angle_alpha   90.00
_cell.angle_beta   90.00
_cell.angle_gamma   90.00
#
_symmetry.space_group_name_H-M   'P 1'
#
loop_
_entity.id
_entity.type
_entity.pdbx_description
1 polymer ?
#
loop_
_entity_poly.entity_id
_entity_poly.type
_entity_poly.pdbx_seq_one_letter_code
_entity_poly.pdbx_strand_id
1 'polypeptide(L)'
;MPDDGRTTGRQPQPGGGYNFRAGGRRNAVPPELLEARSRRHSEWLLPAAVILAGVLVVVAIGFIVSRSIRNDEPAAVAPVQPPALGEFPATPGNQFPIPLASDSASPSPSPPPSSPSPSASRTTQPSRKERPSESPGSVSIARTGISRNVDLTAEGSRDWVHWGEQSTFSLERKSDGAFQILEGAPTAPRFRHGLSPQRFSWTGGAPVDHSDGTPTGIRTCDKGNGFTISAPATTSTRTLKIYAGARGARGKLTAKLSVGGASATSTFTEQSNNLATTAFVITYKAPKNGKINLSWITDASFDDDCGGVALEAATLR
;
A
#
# COMPACT_ATOMS: atom_id res chain seq x y z
N MET A 1 -15.73 59.62 50.49
CA MET A 1 -15.38 60.79 51.33
C MET A 1 -16.64 61.30 51.99
N PRO A 2 -16.58 61.85 53.23
CA PRO A 2 -15.38 62.22 54.01
C PRO A 2 -15.25 61.42 55.34
N ASP A 3 -14.03 61.07 55.78
CA ASP A 3 -13.11 61.75 56.75
C ASP A 3 -13.44 61.46 58.22
N ASP A 4 -12.54 61.46 59.20
CA ASP A 4 -11.10 61.12 59.35
C ASP A 4 -10.85 61.31 60.87
N GLY A 5 -10.00 60.51 61.53
CA GLY A 5 -9.87 60.62 63.00
C GLY A 5 -8.79 59.76 63.66
N ARG A 6 -7.53 60.12 63.42
CA ARG A 6 -6.28 59.55 63.97
C ARG A 6 -6.25 59.36 65.50
N THR A 7 -5.51 58.35 65.93
CA THR A 7 -4.53 58.50 67.03
C THR A 7 -3.30 57.62 66.80
N THR A 8 -2.17 58.17 67.22
CA THR A 8 -0.77 57.93 66.82
C THR A 8 -0.02 56.96 67.73
N GLY A 9 1.01 56.26 67.22
CA GLY A 9 1.87 55.41 68.05
C GLY A 9 3.17 54.88 67.43
N ARG A 10 4.01 55.78 66.89
CA ARG A 10 5.50 55.79 66.88
C ARG A 10 6.30 54.45 66.76
N GLN A 11 7.01 54.31 65.64
CA GLN A 11 8.22 53.48 65.47
C GLN A 11 9.47 54.22 65.98
N PRO A 12 10.55 53.50 66.36
CA PRO A 12 11.74 53.57 65.51
C PRO A 12 12.57 52.26 65.42
N GLN A 13 13.15 51.98 64.24
CA GLN A 13 14.37 51.16 64.09
C GLN A 13 15.62 52.06 64.21
N PRO A 14 16.80 51.52 64.58
CA PRO A 14 17.79 51.20 63.52
C PRO A 14 18.70 49.97 63.80
N GLY A 15 19.07 49.28 62.70
CA GLY A 15 20.44 48.89 62.34
C GLY A 15 21.28 47.97 63.23
N GLY A 16 21.73 46.84 62.68
CA GLY A 16 22.86 46.07 63.21
C GLY A 16 23.06 44.75 62.48
N GLY A 17 24.02 44.71 61.55
CA GLY A 17 24.28 43.58 60.66
C GLY A 17 24.87 42.34 61.36
N TYR A 18 24.63 41.18 60.73
CA TYR A 18 25.30 39.93 61.08
C TYR A 18 25.91 39.29 59.83
N ASN A 19 27.21 39.56 59.70
CA ASN A 19 28.31 38.72 59.21
C ASN A 19 27.99 37.49 58.37
N PHE A 20 28.43 37.56 57.11
CA PHE A 20 28.77 36.43 56.26
C PHE A 20 29.92 35.62 56.91
N ARG A 21 29.69 34.34 57.22
CA ARG A 21 30.76 33.40 57.57
C ARG A 21 30.84 32.33 56.50
N ALA A 22 31.87 32.45 55.66
CA ALA A 22 32.27 31.43 54.70
C ALA A 22 32.61 30.13 55.44
N GLY A 23 31.91 29.05 55.08
CA GLY A 23 32.20 27.69 55.51
C GLY A 23 32.03 26.78 54.30
N GLY A 24 33.14 26.50 53.62
CA GLY A 24 33.17 25.55 52.52
C GLY A 24 32.76 24.15 53.00
N ARG A 25 31.69 23.61 52.43
CA ARG A 25 31.46 22.17 52.34
C ARG A 25 30.93 21.86 50.96
N ARG A 26 31.72 21.06 50.25
CA ARG A 26 31.37 20.39 49.00
C ARG A 26 30.04 19.67 49.23
N ASN A 27 29.02 20.01 48.43
CA ASN A 27 27.86 19.15 48.29
C ASN A 27 28.33 17.87 47.59
N ALA A 28 28.80 16.91 48.39
CA ALA A 28 28.94 15.54 47.98
C ALA A 28 27.54 15.01 47.72
N VAL A 29 27.30 14.61 46.48
CA VAL A 29 26.11 13.90 46.04
C VAL A 29 25.96 12.63 46.90
N PRO A 30 24.76 12.29 47.41
CA PRO A 30 24.55 11.06 48.18
C PRO A 30 24.97 9.81 47.36
N PRO A 31 25.58 8.79 47.98
CA PRO A 31 26.14 7.63 47.28
C PRO A 31 25.09 6.75 46.58
N GLU A 32 23.79 6.98 46.81
CA GLU A 32 22.72 6.26 46.11
C GLU A 32 22.44 6.76 44.67
N LEU A 33 23.15 7.78 44.18
CA LEU A 33 23.09 8.22 42.78
C LEU A 33 24.28 7.73 41.92
N LEU A 34 25.14 6.86 42.46
CA LEU A 34 26.29 6.29 41.73
C LEU A 34 26.14 4.79 41.38
N GLU A 35 25.02 4.15 41.70
CA GLU A 35 24.72 2.77 41.29
C GLU A 35 23.57 2.71 40.28
N ALA A 36 23.78 3.22 39.07
CA ALA A 36 22.85 2.92 37.96
C ALA A 36 23.49 3.09 36.58
N ARG A 37 24.67 2.49 36.33
CA ARG A 37 25.18 2.42 34.95
C ARG A 37 26.08 1.22 34.64
N SER A 38 25.65 0.01 35.02
CA SER A 38 26.30 -1.22 34.56
C SER A 38 25.34 -2.32 34.11
N ARG A 39 24.15 -1.96 33.58
CA ARG A 39 23.27 -2.93 32.92
C ARG A 39 22.78 -2.43 31.57
N ARG A 40 23.62 -2.58 30.53
CA ARG A 40 23.17 -2.52 29.13
C ARG A 40 24.16 -3.20 28.18
N HIS A 41 24.38 -4.50 28.37
CA HIS A 41 25.03 -5.34 27.36
C HIS A 41 24.29 -6.67 27.06
N SER A 42 23.18 -6.96 27.73
CA SER A 42 22.43 -8.21 27.53
C SER A 42 21.24 -8.11 26.55
N GLU A 43 20.91 -6.93 26.02
CA GLU A 43 19.76 -6.76 25.11
C GLU A 43 20.10 -6.97 23.62
N TRP A 44 21.39 -7.09 23.27
CA TRP A 44 21.82 -7.36 21.89
C TRP A 44 22.20 -8.83 21.64
N LEU A 45 22.38 -9.62 22.70
CA LEU A 45 22.78 -11.02 22.57
C LEU A 45 21.59 -11.97 22.34
N LEU A 46 20.39 -11.60 22.78
CA LEU A 46 19.17 -12.39 22.58
C LEU A 46 18.65 -12.39 21.13
N PRO A 47 18.58 -11.25 20.39
CA PRO A 47 18.13 -11.29 18.99
C PRO A 47 19.16 -11.95 18.06
N ALA A 48 20.46 -11.74 18.31
CA ALA A 48 21.53 -12.36 17.51
C ALA A 48 21.55 -13.90 17.65
N ALA A 49 21.29 -14.42 18.86
CA ALA A 49 21.20 -15.86 19.10
C ALA A 49 19.98 -16.50 18.39
N VAL A 50 18.83 -15.81 18.35
CA VAL A 50 17.63 -16.29 17.64
C VAL A 50 17.83 -16.30 16.13
N ILE A 51 18.48 -15.26 15.57
CA ILE A 51 18.84 -15.23 14.14
C ILE A 51 19.82 -16.36 13.82
N LEU A 52 20.86 -16.57 14.64
CA LEU A 52 21.84 -17.64 14.43
C LEU A 52 21.19 -19.03 14.50
N ALA A 53 20.29 -19.24 15.46
CA ALA A 53 19.54 -20.49 15.58
C ALA A 53 18.61 -20.72 14.37
N GLY A 54 17.91 -19.68 13.90
CA GLY A 54 17.08 -19.75 12.70
C GLY A 54 17.86 -20.07 11.43
N VAL A 55 19.02 -19.43 11.25
CA VAL A 55 19.91 -19.71 10.11
C VAL A 55 20.44 -21.15 10.15
N LEU A 56 20.83 -21.66 11.32
CA LEU A 56 21.30 -23.04 11.47
C LEU A 56 20.21 -24.07 11.15
N VAL A 57 18.95 -23.81 11.52
CA VAL A 57 17.81 -24.68 11.17
C VAL A 57 17.58 -24.70 9.66
N VAL A 58 17.63 -23.55 8.99
CA VAL A 58 17.47 -23.46 7.53
C VAL A 58 18.61 -24.18 6.80
N VAL A 59 19.86 -24.01 7.27
CA VAL A 59 21.03 -24.71 6.70
C VAL A 59 20.91 -26.23 6.92
N ALA A 60 20.45 -26.68 8.09
CA ALA A 60 20.24 -28.11 8.36
C ALA A 60 19.14 -28.71 7.46
N ILE A 61 18.00 -28.04 7.32
CA ILE A 61 16.91 -28.47 6.43
C ILE A 61 17.38 -28.48 4.97
N GLY A 62 18.07 -27.43 4.52
CA GLY A 62 18.65 -27.37 3.17
C GLY A 62 19.66 -28.49 2.89
N PHE A 63 20.46 -28.87 3.90
CA PHE A 63 21.42 -29.97 3.77
C PHE A 63 20.75 -31.35 3.74
N ILE A 64 19.65 -31.53 4.51
CA ILE A 64 18.85 -32.76 4.47
C ILE A 64 18.15 -32.92 3.12
N VAL A 65 17.54 -31.85 2.60
CA VAL A 65 16.91 -31.83 1.26
C VAL A 65 17.94 -32.00 0.15
N SER A 66 19.13 -31.40 0.28
CA SER A 66 20.21 -31.61 -0.70
C SER A 66 20.73 -33.06 -0.69
N ARG A 67 20.78 -33.71 0.48
CA ARG A 67 21.13 -35.14 0.58
C ARG A 67 20.04 -36.05 0.04
N SER A 68 18.75 -35.72 0.19
CA SER A 68 17.67 -36.52 -0.39
C SER A 68 17.66 -36.42 -1.92
N ILE A 69 17.93 -35.24 -2.48
CA ILE A 69 18.00 -35.04 -3.94
C ILE A 69 19.21 -35.74 -4.57
N ARG A 70 20.31 -35.93 -3.82
CA ARG A 70 21.48 -36.69 -4.32
C ARG A 70 21.29 -38.21 -4.34
N ASN A 71 20.24 -38.71 -3.68
CA ASN A 71 19.94 -40.15 -3.62
C ASN A 71 18.85 -40.59 -4.60
N ASP A 72 18.17 -39.64 -5.27
CA ASP A 72 17.30 -39.93 -6.40
C ASP A 72 18.09 -39.72 -7.69
N GLU A 73 18.60 -40.82 -8.27
CA GLU A 73 19.15 -40.86 -9.61
C GLU A 73 18.02 -41.09 -10.62
N PRO A 74 17.57 -40.07 -11.39
CA PRO A 74 16.69 -40.31 -12.53
C PRO A 74 17.52 -40.84 -13.71
N ALA A 75 17.16 -42.03 -14.19
CA ALA A 75 17.71 -42.65 -15.39
C ALA A 75 17.72 -41.65 -16.57
N ALA A 76 18.88 -41.55 -17.22
CA ALA A 76 19.15 -40.63 -18.32
C ALA A 76 18.21 -40.87 -19.52
N VAL A 77 17.47 -39.84 -19.91
CA VAL A 77 16.78 -39.77 -21.22
C VAL A 77 17.68 -38.97 -22.17
N ALA A 78 17.99 -39.57 -23.32
CA ALA A 78 18.87 -39.00 -24.35
C ALA A 78 18.29 -37.71 -24.98
N PRO A 79 19.14 -36.74 -25.40
CA PRO A 79 18.67 -35.51 -26.01
C PRO A 79 18.23 -35.72 -27.46
N VAL A 80 17.00 -35.29 -27.79
CA VAL A 80 16.48 -35.20 -29.16
C VAL A 80 17.03 -33.93 -29.81
N GLN A 81 17.77 -34.07 -30.90
CA GLN A 81 18.29 -32.96 -31.71
C GLN A 81 17.18 -32.34 -32.60
N PRO A 82 17.13 -31.01 -32.81
CA PRO A 82 16.24 -30.39 -33.80
C PRO A 82 16.83 -30.46 -35.23
N PRO A 83 16.00 -30.59 -36.29
CA PRO A 83 16.47 -30.67 -37.67
C PRO A 83 16.94 -29.30 -38.21
N ALA A 84 18.00 -29.36 -39.01
CA ALA A 84 18.70 -28.23 -39.62
C ALA A 84 17.87 -27.50 -40.70
N LEU A 85 17.98 -26.17 -40.69
CA LEU A 85 17.51 -25.24 -41.73
C LEU A 85 18.39 -25.37 -42.99
N GLY A 86 17.74 -25.68 -44.12
CA GLY A 86 18.34 -25.63 -45.45
C GLY A 86 18.42 -24.20 -45.98
N GLU A 87 19.54 -23.89 -46.60
CA GLU A 87 20.01 -22.59 -47.07
C GLU A 87 19.98 -22.56 -48.60
N PHE A 88 19.43 -21.51 -49.24
CA PHE A 88 19.75 -21.04 -50.60
C PHE A 88 19.23 -19.59 -50.83
N PRO A 89 19.82 -18.80 -51.77
CA PRO A 89 20.24 -17.42 -51.52
C PRO A 89 19.44 -16.32 -52.25
N ALA A 90 19.93 -15.08 -52.12
CA ALA A 90 19.26 -13.81 -52.37
C ALA A 90 19.39 -13.18 -53.79
N THR A 91 18.36 -12.40 -54.14
CA THR A 91 18.34 -11.10 -54.90
C THR A 91 18.44 -11.05 -56.44
N PRO A 92 17.98 -9.94 -57.10
CA PRO A 92 16.93 -10.01 -58.13
C PRO A 92 17.33 -9.40 -59.49
N GLY A 93 16.47 -9.56 -60.50
CA GLY A 93 16.57 -8.79 -61.74
C GLY A 93 15.33 -8.95 -62.61
N ASN A 94 14.55 -7.88 -62.78
CA ASN A 94 14.20 -7.36 -64.10
C ASN A 94 13.45 -6.02 -64.02
N GLN A 95 13.77 -5.20 -65.00
CA GLN A 95 13.64 -3.75 -65.09
C GLN A 95 12.44 -3.29 -65.95
N PHE A 96 11.99 -2.04 -65.66
CA PHE A 96 11.36 -1.01 -66.53
C PHE A 96 9.92 -1.16 -67.04
N PRO A 97 9.21 -0.06 -67.43
CA PRO A 97 9.29 1.35 -66.97
C PRO A 97 7.90 2.04 -66.76
N ILE A 98 7.98 3.23 -66.13
CA ILE A 98 6.92 4.22 -65.86
C ILE A 98 6.45 4.92 -67.17
N PRO A 99 5.18 5.35 -67.29
CA PRO A 99 4.83 6.54 -68.05
C PRO A 99 4.36 7.69 -67.15
N LEU A 100 5.12 8.79 -67.19
CA LEU A 100 4.64 10.13 -66.88
C LEU A 100 3.69 10.59 -67.99
N ALA A 101 2.63 11.29 -67.62
CA ALA A 101 2.01 12.29 -68.49
C ALA A 101 1.57 13.48 -67.63
N SER A 102 2.06 14.64 -68.06
CA SER A 102 1.93 15.96 -67.46
C SER A 102 0.59 16.64 -67.81
N ASP A 103 0.47 17.86 -67.28
CA ASP A 103 -0.30 18.99 -67.80
C ASP A 103 -1.78 19.07 -67.41
N SER A 104 -2.15 20.05 -66.60
CA SER A 104 -2.35 21.44 -67.07
C SER A 104 -3.20 22.24 -66.08
N ALA A 105 -2.90 23.53 -65.97
CA ALA A 105 -3.54 24.48 -65.07
C ALA A 105 -4.56 25.40 -65.78
N SER A 106 -5.39 26.08 -64.98
CA SER A 106 -6.17 27.33 -65.24
C SER A 106 -7.53 27.24 -65.96
N PRO A 107 -8.43 28.27 -65.86
CA PRO A 107 -8.82 29.12 -64.72
C PRO A 107 -10.37 29.35 -64.58
N SER A 108 -10.80 30.07 -63.53
CA SER A 108 -12.13 30.71 -63.21
C SER A 108 -12.97 31.26 -64.39
N PRO A 109 -14.33 31.51 -64.32
CA PRO A 109 -14.98 32.40 -63.32
C PRO A 109 -16.50 32.24 -62.95
N SER A 110 -16.86 32.91 -61.84
CA SER A 110 -18.13 33.58 -61.47
C SER A 110 -19.47 32.82 -61.21
N PRO A 111 -20.25 33.20 -60.16
CA PRO A 111 -21.60 32.68 -59.87
C PRO A 111 -22.74 33.61 -60.35
N PRO A 112 -23.96 33.09 -60.52
CA PRO A 112 -25.15 33.77 -59.96
C PRO A 112 -26.24 32.80 -59.42
N PRO A 113 -27.32 33.30 -58.77
CA PRO A 113 -28.02 32.60 -57.70
C PRO A 113 -29.39 32.02 -58.07
N SER A 114 -29.93 31.24 -57.11
CA SER A 114 -31.35 31.12 -56.74
C SER A 114 -32.06 29.78 -57.02
N SER A 115 -32.56 29.25 -55.91
CA SER A 115 -33.81 28.50 -55.72
C SER A 115 -33.82 26.96 -55.74
N PRO A 116 -34.67 26.34 -54.89
CA PRO A 116 -34.49 24.96 -54.42
C PRO A 116 -35.48 23.97 -55.05
N SER A 117 -35.04 22.71 -55.22
CA SER A 117 -35.81 21.44 -55.15
C SER A 117 -35.18 20.36 -56.03
N PRO A 118 -35.51 19.05 -55.87
CA PRO A 118 -35.78 18.29 -54.66
C PRO A 118 -34.86 17.04 -54.54
N SER A 119 -34.92 16.36 -53.40
CA SER A 119 -34.37 15.02 -53.08
C SER A 119 -33.69 14.24 -54.22
N ALA A 120 -32.37 14.09 -54.13
CA ALA A 120 -31.64 13.02 -54.78
C ALA A 120 -31.12 12.04 -53.72
N SER A 121 -31.63 10.82 -53.81
CA SER A 121 -31.18 9.54 -53.26
C SER A 121 -29.90 9.57 -52.42
N ARG A 122 -30.09 9.36 -51.11
CA ARG A 122 -29.02 9.03 -50.18
C ARG A 122 -28.42 7.69 -50.58
N THR A 123 -27.27 7.73 -51.26
CA THR A 123 -26.41 6.58 -51.52
C THR A 123 -26.12 5.89 -50.18
N THR A 124 -26.55 4.64 -50.06
CA THR A 124 -26.28 3.77 -48.92
C THR A 124 -24.79 3.46 -48.84
N GLN A 125 -24.08 4.21 -48.01
CA GLN A 125 -22.72 3.88 -47.59
C GLN A 125 -22.74 2.48 -46.95
N PRO A 126 -21.93 1.52 -47.40
CA PRO A 126 -21.90 0.19 -46.82
C PRO A 126 -21.51 0.31 -45.34
N SER A 127 -22.35 -0.26 -44.47
CA SER A 127 -22.19 -0.25 -43.03
C SER A 127 -20.84 -0.87 -42.67
N ARG A 128 -19.87 -0.01 -42.32
CA ARG A 128 -18.64 -0.45 -41.67
C ARG A 128 -19.07 -1.17 -40.40
N LYS A 129 -18.83 -2.47 -40.34
CA LYS A 129 -19.08 -3.31 -39.16
C LYS A 129 -18.29 -2.67 -37.99
N GLU A 130 -18.96 -1.84 -37.19
CA GLU A 130 -18.33 -1.19 -36.05
C GLU A 130 -17.84 -2.30 -35.12
N ARG A 131 -16.53 -2.35 -34.92
CA ARG A 131 -15.93 -3.20 -33.90
C ARG A 131 -16.60 -2.82 -32.57
N PRO A 132 -17.15 -3.77 -31.80
CA PRO A 132 -17.74 -3.45 -30.51
C PRO A 132 -16.72 -2.64 -29.69
N SER A 133 -17.13 -1.47 -29.22
CA SER A 133 -16.31 -0.66 -28.32
C SER A 133 -16.14 -1.43 -27.01
N GLU A 134 -14.98 -2.05 -26.82
CA GLU A 134 -14.65 -2.69 -25.55
C GLU A 134 -14.71 -1.63 -24.44
N SER A 135 -15.58 -1.86 -23.45
CA SER A 135 -15.69 -0.98 -22.28
C SER A 135 -14.33 -0.88 -21.60
N PRO A 136 -13.79 0.32 -21.31
CA PRO A 136 -12.42 0.51 -20.81
C PRO A 136 -12.19 0.01 -19.36
N GLY A 137 -13.18 -0.69 -18.78
CA GLY A 137 -13.25 -1.00 -17.36
C GLY A 137 -13.67 0.21 -16.52
N SER A 138 -13.82 -0.03 -15.22
CA SER A 138 -14.15 1.00 -14.23
C SER A 138 -13.42 0.72 -12.92
N VAL A 139 -13.07 1.79 -12.21
CA VAL A 139 -12.55 1.75 -10.84
C VAL A 139 -13.13 2.95 -10.10
N SER A 140 -13.75 2.72 -8.94
CA SER A 140 -14.20 3.76 -8.02
C SER A 140 -13.77 3.43 -6.60
N ILE A 141 -13.51 4.46 -5.79
CA ILE A 141 -13.13 4.33 -4.38
C ILE A 141 -14.08 5.20 -3.55
N ALA A 142 -14.77 4.58 -2.60
CA ALA A 142 -15.53 5.26 -1.57
C ALA A 142 -14.86 5.06 -0.20
N ARG A 143 -14.91 6.08 0.67
CA ARG A 143 -14.50 5.95 2.07
C ARG A 143 -15.73 5.78 2.95
N THR A 144 -15.62 4.89 3.92
CA THR A 144 -16.70 4.58 4.87
C THR A 144 -16.13 4.48 6.29
N GLY A 145 -16.98 4.72 7.29
CA GLY A 145 -16.67 4.39 8.68
C GLY A 145 -16.58 2.88 8.88
N ILE A 146 -16.00 2.46 10.00
CA ILE A 146 -15.85 1.04 10.34
C ILE A 146 -16.61 0.74 11.62
N SER A 147 -17.40 -0.33 11.60
CA SER A 147 -18.03 -0.90 12.80
C SER A 147 -16.98 -1.31 13.83
N ARG A 148 -17.31 -1.23 15.12
CA ARG A 148 -16.39 -1.65 16.21
C ARG A 148 -15.91 -3.10 16.06
N ASN A 149 -16.79 -3.97 15.59
CA ASN A 149 -16.49 -5.36 15.30
C ASN A 149 -16.65 -5.59 13.80
N VAL A 150 -15.66 -6.25 13.20
CA VAL A 150 -15.63 -6.59 11.79
C VAL A 150 -15.47 -8.10 11.68
N ASP A 151 -16.44 -8.77 11.08
CA ASP A 151 -16.35 -10.18 10.71
C ASP A 151 -15.83 -10.29 9.27
N LEU A 152 -14.57 -10.68 9.13
CA LEU A 152 -13.90 -10.82 7.84
C LEU A 152 -14.46 -11.99 7.04
N THR A 153 -14.95 -13.03 7.70
CA THR A 153 -15.52 -14.21 7.04
C THR A 153 -16.88 -13.89 6.43
N ALA A 154 -17.71 -13.14 7.16
CA ALA A 154 -19.00 -12.67 6.66
C ALA A 154 -18.85 -11.64 5.53
N GLU A 155 -17.87 -10.75 5.60
CA GLU A 155 -17.67 -9.72 4.56
C GLU A 155 -16.93 -10.24 3.32
N GLY A 156 -15.94 -11.12 3.50
CA GLY A 156 -15.05 -11.64 2.46
C GLY A 156 -15.51 -12.98 1.90
N SER A 157 -16.59 -12.98 1.11
CA SER A 157 -17.14 -14.21 0.54
C SER A 157 -16.17 -14.92 -0.41
N ARG A 158 -15.28 -14.18 -1.10
CA ARG A 158 -14.29 -14.75 -2.02
C ARG A 158 -12.93 -14.96 -1.38
N ASP A 159 -12.48 -13.98 -0.59
CA ASP A 159 -11.20 -14.00 0.10
C ASP A 159 -11.20 -12.91 1.18
N TRP A 160 -10.37 -13.08 2.19
CA TRP A 160 -10.04 -12.05 3.17
C TRP A 160 -8.63 -12.26 3.69
N VAL A 161 -7.99 -11.16 4.12
CA VAL A 161 -6.66 -11.16 4.72
C VAL A 161 -6.68 -10.22 5.92
N HIS A 162 -6.04 -10.64 7.00
CA HIS A 162 -5.69 -9.82 8.15
C HIS A 162 -4.17 -9.79 8.30
N TRP A 163 -3.63 -8.64 8.70
CA TRP A 163 -2.20 -8.44 8.89
C TRP A 163 -1.86 -8.25 10.35
N GLY A 164 -0.80 -8.92 10.80
CA GLY A 164 -0.16 -8.58 12.06
C GLY A 164 -0.79 -9.22 13.30
N GLU A 165 -1.49 -10.35 13.20
CA GLU A 165 -2.10 -10.99 14.39
C GLU A 165 -1.03 -11.38 15.41
N GLN A 166 -0.06 -12.20 15.02
CA GLN A 166 0.95 -12.73 15.96
C GLN A 166 2.29 -11.98 15.90
N SER A 167 2.65 -11.40 14.76
CA SER A 167 3.96 -10.75 14.53
C SER A 167 3.90 -9.75 13.37
N THR A 168 4.94 -8.93 13.20
CA THR A 168 5.04 -7.91 12.13
C THR A 168 4.84 -8.46 10.71
N PHE A 169 5.11 -9.75 10.49
CA PHE A 169 4.96 -10.42 9.20
C PHE A 169 3.90 -11.53 9.22
N SER A 170 3.12 -11.61 10.30
CA SER A 170 1.98 -12.54 10.35
C SER A 170 0.90 -12.08 9.39
N LEU A 171 0.32 -13.05 8.71
CA LEU A 171 -0.65 -12.84 7.66
C LEU A 171 -1.67 -13.97 7.72
N GLU A 172 -2.83 -13.65 8.26
CA GLU A 172 -3.95 -14.56 8.39
C GLU A 172 -4.84 -14.37 7.17
N ARG A 173 -5.29 -15.46 6.58
CA ARG A 173 -6.09 -15.42 5.35
C ARG A 173 -7.16 -16.48 5.38
N LYS A 174 -8.19 -16.26 4.58
CA LYS A 174 -9.22 -17.26 4.31
C LYS A 174 -8.59 -18.53 3.75
N SER A 175 -8.79 -19.67 4.41
CA SER A 175 -8.14 -20.94 4.05
C SER A 175 -8.53 -21.43 2.64
N ASP A 176 -9.76 -21.18 2.21
CA ASP A 176 -10.30 -21.50 0.89
C ASP A 176 -10.38 -20.29 -0.06
N GLY A 177 -9.76 -19.16 0.29
CA GLY A 177 -9.81 -17.90 -0.47
C GLY A 177 -9.05 -17.88 -1.79
N ALA A 178 -8.30 -18.96 -2.09
CA ALA A 178 -7.48 -19.12 -3.29
C ALA A 178 -6.43 -18.02 -3.52
N PHE A 179 -5.96 -17.37 -2.44
CA PHE A 179 -4.92 -16.34 -2.48
C PHE A 179 -5.23 -15.20 -3.48
N GLN A 180 -6.49 -14.75 -3.50
CA GLN A 180 -6.92 -13.70 -4.40
C GLN A 180 -6.43 -12.32 -3.93
N ILE A 181 -6.28 -12.08 -2.63
CA ILE A 181 -5.69 -10.84 -2.11
C ILE A 181 -4.22 -11.10 -1.80
N LEU A 182 -3.33 -10.34 -2.44
CA LEU A 182 -1.89 -10.46 -2.27
C LEU A 182 -1.28 -9.14 -1.79
N GLU A 183 -0.40 -9.20 -0.80
CA GLU A 183 0.49 -8.10 -0.42
C GLU A 183 1.76 -8.14 -1.29
N GLY A 184 2.21 -6.98 -1.76
CA GLY A 184 3.53 -6.86 -2.40
C GLY A 184 4.67 -6.78 -1.39
N ALA A 185 5.90 -6.53 -1.87
CA ALA A 185 7.04 -6.33 -0.98
C ALA A 185 6.81 -5.07 -0.10
N PRO A 186 6.81 -5.20 1.23
CA PRO A 186 6.56 -4.05 2.10
C PRO A 186 7.76 -3.09 2.07
N THR A 187 7.50 -1.79 2.16
CA THR A 187 8.56 -0.81 2.38
C THR A 187 9.00 -0.83 3.84
N ALA A 188 10.28 -0.55 4.09
CA ALA A 188 10.80 -0.33 5.44
C ALA A 188 10.65 1.17 5.85
N PRO A 189 10.44 1.48 7.14
CA PRO A 189 10.30 0.53 8.25
C PRO A 189 8.88 -0.03 8.36
N ARG A 190 8.74 -1.25 8.91
CA ARG A 190 7.45 -1.94 9.14
C ARG A 190 7.35 -2.42 10.57
N PHE A 191 6.21 -2.19 11.21
CA PHE A 191 5.95 -2.55 12.60
C PHE A 191 4.56 -3.16 12.78
N ARG A 192 4.45 -4.20 13.62
CA ARG A 192 3.17 -4.59 14.21
C ARG A 192 2.67 -3.51 15.17
N HIS A 193 1.36 -3.35 15.29
CA HIS A 193 0.72 -2.60 16.36
C HIS A 193 -0.53 -3.29 16.90
N GLY A 194 -1.01 -2.84 18.05
CA GLY A 194 -2.31 -3.20 18.65
C GLY A 194 -3.20 -1.97 18.89
N LEU A 195 -3.03 -0.93 18.07
CA LEU A 195 -3.63 0.39 18.24
C LEU A 195 -5.00 0.54 17.54
N SER A 196 -5.50 -0.50 16.86
CA SER A 196 -6.72 -0.40 16.06
C SER A 196 -7.94 -0.14 16.95
N PRO A 197 -8.78 0.86 16.63
CA PRO A 197 -10.04 1.07 17.36
C PRO A 197 -11.08 -0.05 17.11
N GLN A 198 -10.87 -0.87 16.08
CA GLN A 198 -11.75 -1.98 15.70
C GLN A 198 -11.21 -3.33 16.18
N ARG A 199 -12.10 -4.32 16.17
CA ARG A 199 -11.81 -5.72 16.47
C ARG A 199 -12.14 -6.55 15.23
N PHE A 200 -11.13 -7.16 14.63
CA PHE A 200 -11.24 -8.01 13.44
C PHE A 200 -11.36 -9.47 13.86
N SER A 201 -12.43 -10.12 13.43
CA SER A 201 -12.76 -11.50 13.75
C SER A 201 -12.89 -12.33 12.48
N TRP A 202 -12.63 -13.62 12.58
CA TRP A 202 -12.77 -14.57 11.47
C TRP A 202 -12.87 -16.00 11.97
N THR A 203 -13.36 -16.87 11.10
CA THR A 203 -13.32 -18.35 11.22
C THR A 203 -12.78 -18.93 9.92
N GLY A 204 -12.26 -20.16 9.95
CA GLY A 204 -11.72 -20.83 8.76
C GLY A 204 -10.49 -20.14 8.16
N GLY A 205 -9.68 -19.53 9.03
CA GLY A 205 -8.43 -18.86 8.67
C GLY A 205 -7.23 -19.80 8.58
N ALA A 206 -6.14 -19.29 8.03
CA ALA A 206 -4.81 -19.91 8.12
C ALA A 206 -3.74 -18.80 8.20
N PRO A 207 -2.66 -18.95 9.00
CA PRO A 207 -2.34 -20.11 9.86
C PRO A 207 -3.14 -20.16 11.18
N VAL A 208 -3.85 -19.08 11.51
CA VAL A 208 -4.74 -19.02 12.68
C VAL A 208 -6.18 -19.27 12.22
N ASP A 209 -6.75 -20.40 12.62
CA ASP A 209 -8.10 -20.82 12.20
C ASP A 209 -9.20 -19.84 12.63
N HIS A 210 -9.08 -19.28 13.83
CA HIS A 210 -10.11 -18.45 14.43
C HIS A 210 -9.54 -17.28 15.22
N SER A 211 -10.22 -16.13 15.18
CA SER A 211 -10.01 -15.02 16.10
C SER A 211 -11.34 -14.39 16.49
N ASP A 212 -11.55 -14.19 17.79
CA ASP A 212 -12.75 -13.56 18.36
C ASP A 212 -12.77 -12.04 18.23
N GLY A 213 -11.73 -11.44 17.65
CA GLY A 213 -11.63 -9.98 17.53
C GLY A 213 -10.28 -9.46 18.00
N THR A 214 -9.36 -9.30 17.07
CA THR A 214 -8.04 -8.71 17.32
C THR A 214 -7.99 -7.21 16.96
N PRO A 215 -7.29 -6.35 17.72
CA PRO A 215 -7.12 -4.92 17.42
C PRO A 215 -5.80 -4.64 16.70
N THR A 216 -5.23 -5.65 16.05
CA THR A 216 -3.86 -5.58 15.52
C THR A 216 -3.81 -5.19 14.08
N GLY A 217 -2.65 -4.70 13.67
CA GLY A 217 -2.35 -4.34 12.31
C GLY A 217 -0.86 -4.16 12.12
N ILE A 218 -0.51 -3.64 10.95
CA ILE A 218 0.85 -3.28 10.56
C ILE A 218 0.90 -1.82 10.16
N ARG A 219 2.03 -1.16 10.42
CA ARG A 219 2.24 0.24 10.05
C ARG A 219 3.64 0.45 9.48
N THR A 220 3.75 1.46 8.64
CA THR A 220 5.03 2.02 8.18
C THR A 220 5.14 3.47 8.61
N CYS A 221 6.36 3.96 8.80
CA CYS A 221 6.63 5.37 9.12
C CYS A 221 7.15 6.09 7.88
N ASP A 222 7.13 7.41 7.93
CA ASP A 222 7.78 8.32 6.99
C ASP A 222 7.11 8.42 5.63
N LYS A 223 7.31 9.58 5.00
CA LYS A 223 6.80 9.87 3.66
C LYS A 223 7.41 8.93 2.63
N GLY A 224 6.58 8.42 1.72
CA GLY A 224 6.98 7.52 0.63
C GLY A 224 6.88 6.03 0.97
N ASN A 225 6.74 5.68 2.25
CA ASN A 225 6.55 4.29 2.69
C ASN A 225 5.06 3.92 2.75
N GLY A 226 4.77 2.63 2.64
CA GLY A 226 3.44 2.07 2.79
C GLY A 226 3.32 0.65 2.25
N PHE A 227 2.16 0.36 1.67
CA PHE A 227 1.76 -0.99 1.30
C PHE A 227 1.31 -1.05 -0.15
N THR A 228 1.54 -2.19 -0.78
CA THR A 228 0.99 -2.52 -2.08
C THR A 228 0.15 -3.79 -1.97
N ILE A 229 -1.01 -3.78 -2.63
CA ILE A 229 -1.98 -4.87 -2.59
C ILE A 229 -2.43 -5.16 -4.01
N SER A 230 -2.68 -6.41 -4.35
CA SER A 230 -3.31 -6.77 -5.63
C SER A 230 -4.43 -7.78 -5.47
N ALA A 231 -5.40 -7.73 -6.39
CA ALA A 231 -6.47 -8.71 -6.49
C ALA A 231 -6.85 -8.99 -7.95
N PRO A 232 -7.45 -10.15 -8.28
CA PRO A 232 -7.96 -10.43 -9.61
C PRO A 232 -8.97 -9.38 -10.06
N ALA A 233 -8.89 -9.02 -11.33
CA ALA A 233 -9.87 -8.18 -12.01
C ALA A 233 -10.33 -8.86 -13.29
N THR A 234 -11.63 -9.02 -13.44
CA THR A 234 -12.27 -9.66 -14.60
C THR A 234 -13.31 -8.73 -15.21
N THR A 235 -14.02 -9.20 -16.23
CA THR A 235 -15.15 -8.48 -16.83
C THR A 235 -16.40 -8.44 -15.94
N SER A 236 -16.38 -9.13 -14.79
CA SER A 236 -17.40 -9.03 -13.74
C SER A 236 -17.00 -7.95 -12.73
N THR A 237 -18.00 -7.23 -12.21
CA THR A 237 -17.76 -6.28 -11.13
C THR A 237 -17.33 -7.02 -9.86
N ARG A 238 -16.29 -6.50 -9.22
CA ARG A 238 -15.76 -6.96 -7.92
C ARG A 238 -15.74 -5.80 -6.94
N THR A 239 -15.75 -6.13 -5.66
CA THR A 239 -15.50 -5.15 -4.62
C THR A 239 -14.43 -5.64 -3.66
N LEU A 240 -13.37 -4.86 -3.56
CA LEU A 240 -12.30 -5.03 -2.59
C LEU A 240 -12.48 -3.95 -1.52
N LYS A 241 -12.59 -4.34 -0.25
CA LYS A 241 -12.64 -3.42 0.88
C LYS A 241 -11.33 -3.51 1.63
N ILE A 242 -10.69 -2.37 1.88
CA ILE A 242 -9.41 -2.26 2.59
C ILE A 242 -9.63 -1.49 3.88
N TYR A 243 -9.22 -2.07 5.01
CA TYR A 243 -9.17 -1.45 6.31
C TYR A 243 -7.78 -0.89 6.55
N ALA A 244 -7.67 0.43 6.54
CA ALA A 244 -6.41 1.14 6.59
C ALA A 244 -6.48 2.29 7.59
N GLY A 245 -5.32 2.76 8.03
CA GLY A 245 -5.22 3.86 8.98
C GLY A 245 -4.12 4.86 8.66
N ALA A 246 -4.15 5.95 9.40
CA ALA A 246 -3.10 6.96 9.42
C ALA A 246 -2.89 7.42 10.88
N ARG A 247 -1.65 7.77 11.20
CA ARG A 247 -1.23 8.32 12.49
C ARG A 247 -0.25 9.45 12.19
N GLY A 248 -0.54 10.67 12.62
CA GLY A 248 0.30 11.84 12.35
C GLY A 248 0.69 11.95 10.88
N ALA A 249 -0.22 11.64 9.95
CA ALA A 249 0.08 11.53 8.53
C ALA A 249 -1.14 11.67 7.62
N ARG A 250 -0.85 11.92 6.35
CA ARG A 250 -1.79 11.73 5.23
C ARG A 250 -1.33 10.54 4.40
N GLY A 251 -2.16 9.52 4.31
CA GLY A 251 -2.00 8.46 3.35
C GLY A 251 -2.77 8.73 2.06
N LYS A 252 -2.26 8.18 0.95
CA LYS A 252 -2.85 8.22 -0.38
C LYS A 252 -3.02 6.81 -0.92
N LEU A 253 -4.26 6.45 -1.22
CA LEU A 253 -4.63 5.19 -1.85
C LEU A 253 -4.78 5.44 -3.34
N THR A 254 -4.07 4.71 -4.17
CA THR A 254 -4.24 4.70 -5.62
C THR A 254 -4.55 3.29 -6.09
N ALA A 255 -5.59 3.13 -6.91
CA ALA A 255 -5.99 1.85 -7.49
C ALA A 255 -5.92 1.93 -9.03
N LYS A 256 -5.28 0.95 -9.65
CA LYS A 256 -5.05 0.89 -11.11
C LYS A 256 -5.28 -0.52 -11.65
N LEU A 257 -5.95 -0.63 -12.78
CA LEU A 257 -6.05 -1.90 -13.51
C LEU A 257 -4.72 -2.21 -14.23
N SER A 258 -4.28 -3.46 -14.18
CA SER A 258 -3.03 -3.91 -14.82
C SER A 258 -3.11 -3.96 -16.35
N VAL A 259 -4.32 -3.99 -16.89
CA VAL A 259 -4.60 -4.13 -18.34
C VAL A 259 -4.82 -2.78 -19.02
N GLY A 260 -4.41 -1.69 -18.38
CA GLY A 260 -4.75 -0.32 -18.78
C GLY A 260 -6.19 0.06 -18.40
N GLY A 261 -6.54 1.32 -18.62
CA GLY A 261 -7.89 1.83 -18.40
C GLY A 261 -8.03 2.66 -17.11
N ALA A 262 -9.17 2.50 -16.44
CA ALA A 262 -9.57 3.33 -15.31
C ALA A 262 -8.61 3.23 -14.10
N SER A 263 -8.41 4.36 -13.43
CA SER A 263 -7.73 4.44 -12.13
C SER A 263 -8.49 5.37 -11.21
N ALA A 264 -8.32 5.18 -9.90
CA ALA A 264 -8.92 6.04 -8.89
C ALA A 264 -7.91 6.31 -7.79
N THR A 265 -8.09 7.44 -7.09
CA THR A 265 -7.27 7.81 -5.94
C THR A 265 -8.14 8.39 -4.84
N SER A 266 -7.79 8.10 -3.59
CA SER A 266 -8.40 8.68 -2.40
C SER A 266 -7.32 8.95 -1.36
N THR A 267 -7.57 9.85 -0.41
CA THR A 267 -6.64 10.14 0.69
C THR A 267 -7.33 9.96 2.03
N PHE A 268 -6.57 9.76 3.09
CA PHE A 268 -7.06 9.80 4.46
C PHE A 268 -5.99 10.45 5.34
N THR A 269 -6.40 11.41 6.17
CA THR A 269 -5.50 12.28 6.93
C THR A 269 -5.88 12.19 8.40
N GLU A 270 -4.88 11.95 9.24
CA GLU A 270 -4.96 12.03 10.69
C GLU A 270 -3.80 12.88 11.18
N GLN A 271 -4.10 13.98 11.89
CA GLN A 271 -3.07 14.91 12.36
C GLN A 271 -2.55 14.56 13.75
N SER A 272 -3.34 13.84 14.55
CA SER A 272 -2.92 13.45 15.89
C SER A 272 -2.01 12.22 15.87
N ASN A 273 -1.37 12.00 17.01
CA ASN A 273 -0.50 10.84 17.26
C ASN A 273 -1.27 9.58 17.70
N ASN A 274 -2.59 9.57 17.54
CA ASN A 274 -3.42 8.38 17.69
C ASN A 274 -3.66 7.75 16.31
N LEU A 275 -3.80 6.42 16.27
CA LEU A 275 -4.18 5.74 15.04
C LEU A 275 -5.67 5.97 14.76
N ALA A 276 -5.97 6.62 13.64
CA ALA A 276 -7.32 6.66 13.08
C ALA A 276 -7.42 5.71 11.89
N THR A 277 -8.59 5.12 11.69
CA THR A 277 -8.84 4.09 10.67
C THR A 277 -10.03 4.46 9.78
N THR A 278 -10.01 3.96 8.54
CA THR A 278 -11.09 4.09 7.57
C THR A 278 -11.18 2.84 6.69
N ALA A 279 -12.37 2.54 6.17
CA ALA A 279 -12.54 1.53 5.15
C ALA A 279 -12.63 2.18 3.77
N PHE A 280 -11.72 1.80 2.87
CA PHE A 280 -11.83 2.09 1.44
C PHE A 280 -12.60 0.97 0.76
N VAL A 281 -13.71 1.30 0.10
CA VAL A 281 -14.51 0.36 -0.71
C VAL A 281 -14.18 0.62 -2.18
N ILE A 282 -13.42 -0.29 -2.78
CA ILE A 282 -12.99 -0.21 -4.18
C ILE A 282 -13.91 -1.08 -5.02
N THR A 283 -14.70 -0.48 -5.89
CA THR A 283 -15.54 -1.21 -6.86
C THR A 283 -14.91 -1.13 -8.23
N TYR A 284 -14.70 -2.28 -8.87
CA TYR A 284 -13.94 -2.32 -10.11
C TYR A 284 -14.40 -3.42 -11.06
N LYS A 285 -14.16 -3.19 -12.34
CA LYS A 285 -14.40 -4.12 -13.46
C LYS A 285 -13.35 -3.88 -14.53
N ALA A 286 -12.69 -4.93 -14.99
CA ALA A 286 -11.66 -4.83 -16.03
C ALA A 286 -12.25 -5.07 -17.43
N PRO A 287 -11.65 -4.50 -18.49
CA PRO A 287 -12.01 -4.80 -19.88
C PRO A 287 -11.73 -6.27 -20.24
N LYS A 288 -10.71 -6.86 -19.62
CA LYS A 288 -10.28 -8.25 -19.78
C LYS A 288 -9.64 -8.75 -18.49
N ASN A 289 -9.43 -10.06 -18.37
CA ASN A 289 -8.81 -10.66 -17.19
C ASN A 289 -7.42 -10.08 -16.91
N GLY A 290 -7.18 -9.72 -15.66
CA GLY A 290 -5.95 -9.11 -15.17
C GLY A 290 -5.99 -8.92 -13.66
N LYS A 291 -5.39 -7.84 -13.16
CA LYS A 291 -5.36 -7.48 -11.74
C LYS A 291 -5.79 -6.04 -11.52
N ILE A 292 -6.26 -5.75 -10.32
CA ILE A 292 -6.24 -4.40 -9.75
C ILE A 292 -5.03 -4.31 -8.82
N ASN A 293 -4.24 -3.25 -8.96
CA ASN A 293 -3.08 -2.96 -8.12
C ASN A 293 -3.38 -1.70 -7.29
N LEU A 294 -3.20 -1.81 -5.99
CA LEU A 294 -3.42 -0.75 -5.01
C LEU A 294 -2.08 -0.36 -4.39
N SER A 295 -1.89 0.94 -4.17
CA SER A 295 -0.78 1.48 -3.38
C SER A 295 -1.36 2.38 -2.29
N TRP A 296 -1.13 2.05 -1.03
CA TRP A 296 -1.49 2.84 0.15
C TRP A 296 -0.21 3.40 0.78
N ILE A 297 0.11 4.66 0.48
CA ILE A 297 1.43 5.25 0.75
C ILE A 297 1.28 6.53 1.57
N THR A 298 2.19 6.77 2.51
CA THR A 298 2.32 8.04 3.22
C THR A 298 2.70 9.15 2.24
N ASP A 299 1.75 10.04 1.94
CA ASP A 299 1.94 11.22 1.09
C ASP A 299 2.55 12.40 1.87
N ALA A 300 2.18 12.52 3.15
CA ALA A 300 2.77 13.46 4.09
C ALA A 300 2.87 12.87 5.50
N SER A 301 3.99 13.13 6.19
CA SER A 301 4.15 12.89 7.62
C SER A 301 4.04 14.23 8.37
N PHE A 302 3.36 14.23 9.51
CA PHE A 302 3.19 15.38 10.41
C PHE A 302 3.77 15.11 11.81
N ASP A 303 4.34 13.94 12.02
CA ASP A 303 4.99 13.52 13.27
C ASP A 303 6.43 13.14 12.95
N ASP A 304 7.36 13.75 13.68
CA ASP A 304 8.81 13.59 13.46
C ASP A 304 9.35 12.26 14.03
N ASP A 305 8.58 11.59 14.90
CA ASP A 305 8.93 10.28 15.45
C ASP A 305 8.51 9.14 14.53
N CYS A 306 7.21 9.05 14.25
CA CYS A 306 6.65 8.11 13.28
C CYS A 306 5.22 8.51 12.88
N GLY A 307 5.16 9.47 11.95
CA GLY A 307 3.97 9.70 11.15
C GLY A 307 3.93 8.74 9.96
N GLY A 308 2.80 8.07 9.75
CA GLY A 308 2.66 7.19 8.61
C GLY A 308 1.32 6.49 8.50
N VAL A 309 1.29 5.47 7.65
CA VAL A 309 0.10 4.71 7.31
C VAL A 309 0.08 3.33 7.96
N ALA A 310 -1.13 2.83 8.23
CA ALA A 310 -1.40 1.50 8.74
C ALA A 310 -2.30 0.69 7.81
N LEU A 311 -2.23 -0.63 7.92
CA LEU A 311 -3.05 -1.60 7.22
C LEU A 311 -3.49 -2.68 8.24
N GLU A 312 -4.79 -2.97 8.28
CA GLU A 312 -5.39 -3.88 9.27
C GLU A 312 -5.85 -5.18 8.60
N ALA A 313 -6.74 -5.05 7.61
CA ALA A 313 -7.39 -6.18 6.95
C ALA A 313 -7.94 -5.80 5.57
N ALA A 314 -8.32 -6.80 4.77
CA ALA A 314 -8.92 -6.65 3.46
C ALA A 314 -9.94 -7.76 3.19
N THR A 315 -11.03 -7.45 2.50
CA THR A 315 -12.07 -8.42 2.12
C THR A 315 -12.45 -8.28 0.64
N LEU A 316 -12.70 -9.39 -0.03
CA LEU A 316 -13.05 -9.46 -1.45
C LEU A 316 -14.40 -10.17 -1.66
N ARG A 317 -15.24 -9.56 -2.51
CA ARG A 317 -16.52 -10.11 -2.99
C ARG A 317 -16.69 -9.98 -4.51
#